data_AF-A0A925V7I7-F1
#
_entry.id   AF-A0A925V7I7-F1
#
_cell.length_a   1.000
_cell.length_b   1.000
_cell.length_c   1.000
_cell.angle_alpha   90.00
_cell.angle_beta   90.00
_cell.angle_gamma   90.00
#
_symmetry.space_group_name_H-M   'P 1'
#
loop_
_entity.id
_entity.type
_entity.pdbx_description
1 polymer ?
#
loop_
_entity_poly.entity_id
_entity_poly.type
_entity_poly.pdbx_seq_one_letter_code
_entity_poly.pdbx_strand_id
1 'polypeptide(L)'
;MFRQLAVLLSFVVALVFASSAHADRIKDLATIRGVASNPLVGYGLVVGLAGTGDNLQSAQTQQMVANLLGRRFGTIITPQQIKAKNVAVVMVTSRLPAFARIGGRIDVTVSSASNAKSLFGGTLLPTAMKG
;
A
#
# COMPACT_ATOMS: atom_id res chain seq x y z
N MET A 1 -20.51 -70.64 -5.96
CA MET A 1 -19.91 -69.84 -7.06
C MET A 1 -20.73 -68.61 -7.43
N PHE A 2 -21.99 -68.73 -7.87
CA PHE A 2 -22.79 -67.57 -8.33
C PHE A 2 -22.92 -66.42 -7.31
N ARG A 3 -23.08 -66.73 -6.02
CA ARG A 3 -23.17 -65.71 -4.97
C ARG A 3 -21.87 -64.90 -4.80
N GLN A 4 -20.72 -65.55 -4.98
CA GLN A 4 -19.41 -64.87 -4.92
C GLN A 4 -19.18 -64.00 -6.15
N LEU A 5 -19.60 -64.46 -7.33
CA LEU A 5 -19.52 -63.68 -8.57
C LEU A 5 -20.41 -62.44 -8.52
N ALA A 6 -21.64 -62.57 -7.99
CA ALA A 6 -22.55 -61.45 -7.82
C ALA A 6 -22.02 -60.39 -6.84
N VAL A 7 -21.38 -60.82 -5.74
CA VAL A 7 -20.73 -59.92 -4.78
C VAL A 7 -19.54 -59.20 -5.43
N LEU A 8 -18.72 -59.92 -6.20
CA LEU A 8 -17.58 -59.33 -6.90
C LEU A 8 -18.03 -58.31 -7.94
N LEU A 9 -19.07 -58.62 -8.71
CA LEU A 9 -19.64 -57.73 -9.71
C LEU A 9 -20.24 -56.47 -9.06
N SER A 10 -20.97 -56.61 -7.96
CA SER A 10 -21.49 -55.49 -7.18
C SER A 10 -20.38 -54.57 -6.67
N PHE A 11 -19.27 -55.14 -6.19
CA PHE A 11 -18.11 -54.38 -5.72
C PHE A 11 -17.41 -53.60 -6.86
N VAL A 12 -17.26 -54.22 -8.03
CA VAL A 12 -16.68 -53.55 -9.21
C VAL A 12 -17.57 -52.39 -9.68
N VAL A 13 -18.89 -52.59 -9.69
CA VAL A 13 -19.84 -51.53 -10.02
C VAL A 13 -19.71 -50.37 -9.03
N ALA A 14 -19.62 -50.63 -7.72
CA ALA A 14 -19.45 -49.60 -6.71
C ALA A 14 -18.17 -48.76 -6.89
N LEU A 15 -17.07 -49.38 -7.35
CA LEU A 15 -15.81 -48.68 -7.64
C LEU A 15 -15.90 -47.78 -8.88
N VAL A 16 -16.64 -48.18 -9.90
CA VAL A 16 -16.84 -47.36 -11.12
C VAL A 16 -17.67 -46.12 -10.84
N PHE A 17 -18.61 -46.20 -9.90
CA PHE A 17 -19.45 -45.07 -9.49
C PHE A 17 -18.86 -44.24 -8.34
N ALA A 18 -17.65 -44.56 -7.87
CA ALA A 18 -16.96 -43.75 -6.87
C ALA A 18 -16.44 -42.46 -7.52
N SER A 19 -17.15 -41.35 -7.30
CA SER A 19 -16.73 -40.02 -7.75
C SER A 19 -15.54 -39.50 -6.92
N SER A 20 -14.60 -38.79 -7.56
CA SER A 20 -13.53 -38.08 -6.86
C SER A 20 -14.09 -36.99 -5.95
N ALA A 21 -13.80 -37.08 -4.65
CA ALA A 21 -14.11 -36.01 -3.72
C ALA A 21 -13.18 -34.81 -3.98
N HIS A 22 -13.77 -33.67 -4.35
CA HIS A 22 -13.04 -32.41 -4.45
C HIS A 22 -13.04 -31.73 -3.08
N ALA A 23 -11.84 -31.52 -2.53
CA ALA A 23 -11.67 -30.78 -1.28
C ALA A 23 -11.33 -29.32 -1.60
N ASP A 24 -12.33 -28.45 -1.52
CA ASP A 24 -12.09 -27.01 -1.57
C ASP A 24 -11.61 -26.51 -0.21
N ARG A 25 -10.67 -25.56 -0.21
CA ARG A 25 -10.14 -25.02 1.04
C ARG A 25 -11.16 -24.04 1.61
N ILE A 26 -11.44 -24.13 2.91
CA ILE A 26 -12.40 -23.23 3.59
C ILE A 26 -12.06 -21.74 3.36
N LYS A 27 -10.77 -21.40 3.31
CA LYS A 27 -10.30 -20.03 3.00
C LYS A 27 -10.66 -19.51 1.60
N ASP A 28 -10.98 -20.41 0.67
CA ASP A 28 -11.40 -20.07 -0.69
C ASP A 28 -12.93 -19.87 -0.77
N LEU A 29 -13.69 -20.35 0.24
CA LEU A 29 -15.15 -20.30 0.30
C LEU A 29 -15.71 -19.35 1.37
N ALA A 30 -14.89 -18.91 2.33
CA ALA A 30 -15.32 -18.10 3.46
C ALA A 30 -14.38 -16.92 3.72
N THR A 31 -14.96 -15.76 4.04
CA THR A 31 -14.23 -14.59 4.53
C THR A 31 -14.44 -14.43 6.04
N ILE A 32 -13.38 -14.04 6.74
CA ILE A 32 -13.46 -13.82 8.19
C ILE A 32 -14.10 -12.44 8.43
N ARG A 33 -15.24 -12.44 9.13
CA ARG A 33 -15.94 -11.21 9.52
C ARG A 33 -15.06 -10.38 10.45
N GLY A 34 -14.85 -9.09 10.13
CA GLY A 34 -14.00 -8.17 10.91
C GLY A 34 -12.57 -7.99 10.39
N VAL A 35 -12.21 -8.67 9.29
CA VAL A 35 -10.92 -8.50 8.61
C VAL A 35 -11.03 -7.33 7.62
N ALA A 36 -10.92 -6.11 8.14
CA ALA A 36 -10.93 -4.88 7.35
C ALA A 36 -9.51 -4.29 7.25
N SER A 37 -9.17 -3.73 6.10
CA SER A 37 -7.96 -2.94 5.95
C SER A 37 -8.12 -1.59 6.67
N ASN A 38 -7.05 -1.09 7.31
CA ASN A 38 -7.06 0.23 7.92
C ASN A 38 -6.53 1.29 6.90
N PRO A 39 -7.32 2.32 6.53
CA PRO A 39 -6.81 3.41 5.70
C PRO A 39 -5.72 4.21 6.44
N LEU A 40 -4.56 4.35 5.81
CA LEU A 40 -3.47 5.16 6.31
C LEU A 40 -3.34 6.45 5.48
N VAL A 41 -3.10 7.56 6.18
CA VAL A 41 -2.84 8.87 5.58
C VAL A 41 -1.60 9.48 6.21
N GLY A 42 -0.77 10.13 5.39
CA GLY A 42 0.41 10.88 5.83
C GLY A 42 0.61 12.13 4.98
N TYR A 43 1.33 13.09 5.55
CA TYR A 43 1.76 14.30 4.86
C TYR A 43 3.28 14.28 4.76
N GLY A 44 3.78 14.35 3.53
CA GLY A 44 5.17 14.14 3.20
C GLY A 44 5.75 15.25 2.33
N LEU A 45 7.02 15.09 2.00
CA LEU A 45 7.74 15.99 1.11
C LEU A 45 8.51 15.19 0.07
N VAL A 46 8.35 15.56 -1.19
CA VAL A 46 9.13 15.03 -2.31
C VAL A 46 10.19 16.06 -2.69
N VAL A 47 11.44 15.60 -2.86
CA VAL A 47 12.59 16.44 -3.22
C VAL A 47 13.26 15.92 -4.49
N GLY A 48 14.05 16.77 -5.16
CA GLY A 48 14.79 16.38 -6.37
C GLY A 48 13.97 16.45 -7.65
N LEU A 49 12.92 17.27 -7.67
CA LEU A 49 12.06 17.44 -8.84
C LEU A 49 12.72 18.35 -9.88
N ALA A 50 12.68 17.96 -11.16
CA ALA A 50 13.32 18.71 -12.25
C ALA A 50 12.51 19.96 -12.69
N GLY A 51 12.20 20.85 -11.75
CA GLY A 51 11.42 22.06 -12.05
C GLY A 51 9.91 21.82 -12.16
N THR A 52 9.43 20.66 -11.71
CA THR A 52 8.01 20.27 -11.73
C THR A 52 7.36 20.26 -10.35
N GLY A 53 8.10 20.58 -9.29
CA GLY A 53 7.58 20.69 -7.92
C GLY A 53 6.68 21.91 -7.71
N ASP A 54 6.33 22.15 -6.45
CA ASP A 54 5.41 23.22 -6.08
C ASP A 54 5.97 24.59 -6.47
N ASN A 55 5.07 25.42 -7.01
CA ASN A 55 5.35 26.82 -7.20
C ASN A 55 5.16 27.53 -5.86
N LEU A 56 6.25 27.66 -5.11
CA LEU A 56 6.28 28.32 -3.80
C LEU A 56 6.16 29.85 -3.98
N GLN A 57 4.99 30.33 -4.40
CA GLN A 57 4.72 31.75 -4.62
C GLN A 57 4.53 32.53 -3.32
N SER A 58 4.11 31.87 -2.22
CA SER A 58 3.93 32.54 -0.92
C SER A 58 5.12 32.33 0.01
N ALA A 59 5.60 33.40 0.64
CA ALA A 59 6.66 33.35 1.65
C ALA A 59 6.26 32.47 2.85
N GLN A 60 4.96 32.37 3.16
CA GLN A 60 4.46 31.50 4.23
C GLN A 60 4.64 30.02 3.91
N THR A 61 4.41 29.59 2.65
CA THR A 61 4.64 28.19 2.26
C THR A 61 6.12 27.83 2.30
N GLN A 62 7.02 28.75 1.90
CA GLN A 62 8.46 28.54 2.00
C GLN A 62 8.91 28.39 3.46
N GLN A 63 8.38 29.22 4.37
CA GLN A 63 8.65 29.11 5.80
C GLN A 63 8.13 27.79 6.40
N MET A 64 6.94 27.33 5.98
CA MET A 64 6.39 26.06 6.42
C MET A 64 7.27 24.88 5.98
N VAL A 65 7.70 24.83 4.71
CA VAL A 65 8.58 23.76 4.21
C VAL A 65 9.96 23.83 4.89
N ALA A 66 10.50 25.03 5.11
CA ALA A 66 11.75 25.25 5.85
C ALA A 66 11.67 24.71 7.28
N ASN A 67 10.60 25.01 8.00
CA ASN A 67 10.39 24.53 9.37
C ASN A 67 10.19 23.00 9.41
N LEU A 68 9.49 22.42 8.44
CA LEU A 68 9.28 20.96 8.35
C LEU A 68 10.58 20.23 8.06
N LEU A 69 11.36 20.72 7.10
CA LEU A 69 12.68 20.18 6.79
C LEU A 69 13.64 20.35 7.97
N GLY A 70 13.68 21.54 8.57
CA GLY A 70 14.63 21.79 9.65
C GLY A 70 14.36 21.00 10.92
N ARG A 71 13.08 20.77 11.25
CA ARG A 71 12.70 19.86 12.36
C ARG A 71 13.03 18.39 12.08
N ARG A 72 12.97 17.96 10.82
CA ARG A 72 13.23 16.55 10.43
C ARG A 72 14.73 16.24 10.34
N PHE A 73 15.55 17.20 9.92
CA PHE A 73 16.99 17.01 9.68
C PHE A 73 17.88 17.71 10.71
N GLY A 74 17.30 18.26 11.79
CA GLY A 74 18.05 18.91 12.87
C GLY A 74 18.89 20.11 12.41
N THR A 75 18.51 20.74 11.29
CA THR A 75 19.29 21.77 10.60
C THR A 75 18.41 22.98 10.31
N ILE A 76 18.91 24.20 10.51
CA ILE A 76 18.14 25.41 10.23
C ILE A 76 18.16 25.62 8.71
N ILE A 77 17.14 25.13 8.00
CA ILE A 77 16.95 25.44 6.59
C ILE A 77 16.23 26.78 6.51
N THR A 78 16.81 27.75 5.82
CA THR A 78 16.14 29.03 5.58
C THR A 78 15.22 28.93 4.36
N PRO A 79 14.06 29.61 4.35
CA PRO A 79 13.11 29.60 3.22
C PRO A 79 13.77 29.89 1.86
N GLN A 80 14.80 30.72 1.86
CA GLN A 80 15.58 31.14 0.69
C GLN A 80 16.44 30.01 0.10
N GLN A 81 16.77 28.97 0.87
CA GLN A 81 17.50 27.80 0.40
C GLN A 81 16.60 26.80 -0.33
N ILE A 82 15.28 26.93 -0.19
CA ILE A 82 14.31 26.06 -0.86
C ILE A 82 14.04 26.62 -2.25
N LYS A 83 14.67 26.01 -3.25
CA LYS A 83 14.37 26.32 -4.65
C LYS A 83 12.95 25.86 -4.98
N ALA A 84 12.07 26.83 -5.24
CA ALA A 84 10.75 26.57 -5.82
C ALA A 84 10.87 25.65 -7.03
N LYS A 85 9.89 24.76 -7.22
CA LYS A 85 9.86 23.74 -8.27
C LYS A 85 10.83 22.55 -8.15
N ASN A 86 11.74 22.51 -7.17
CA ASN A 86 12.56 21.32 -6.89
C ASN A 86 11.99 20.43 -5.75
N VAL A 87 10.96 20.92 -5.08
CA VAL A 87 10.34 20.31 -3.91
C VAL A 87 8.83 20.38 -4.05
N ALA A 88 8.11 19.36 -3.58
CA ALA A 88 6.66 19.36 -3.50
C ALA A 88 6.17 18.82 -2.16
N VAL A 89 5.14 19.45 -1.60
CA VAL A 89 4.37 18.94 -0.47
C VAL A 89 3.36 17.93 -1.01
N VAL A 90 3.34 16.75 -0.40
CA VAL A 90 2.53 15.63 -0.89
C VAL A 90 1.65 15.03 0.19
N MET A 91 0.51 14.49 -0.23
CA MET A 91 -0.32 13.61 0.55
C MET A 91 0.00 12.17 0.17
N VAL A 92 0.24 11.33 1.17
CA VAL A 92 0.51 9.90 1.00
C VAL A 92 -0.68 9.14 1.55
N THR A 93 -1.24 8.24 0.77
CA THR A 93 -2.37 7.38 1.18
C THR A 93 -2.02 5.92 0.96
N SER A 94 -2.52 5.06 1.84
CA SER A 94 -2.31 3.60 1.74
C SER A 94 -3.43 2.86 2.46
N ARG A 95 -3.47 1.54 2.30
CA ARG A 95 -4.34 0.65 3.06
C ARG A 95 -3.47 -0.40 3.75
N LEU A 96 -3.45 -0.38 5.07
CA LEU A 96 -2.78 -1.40 5.86
C LEU A 96 -3.62 -2.70 5.77
N PRO A 97 -3.08 -3.79 5.20
CA PRO A 97 -3.81 -5.04 5.14
C PRO A 97 -4.02 -5.58 6.56
N ALA A 98 -5.14 -6.28 6.75
CA ALA A 98 -5.37 -6.98 7.99
C ALA A 98 -4.25 -8.00 8.24
N PHE A 99 -3.83 -8.13 9.50
CA PHE A 99 -2.72 -8.99 9.91
C PHE A 99 -1.35 -8.64 9.27
N ALA A 100 -1.15 -7.38 8.85
CA ALA A 100 0.16 -6.89 8.46
C ALA A 100 1.20 -7.16 9.56
N ARG A 101 2.38 -7.62 9.17
CA ARG A 101 3.49 -7.90 10.08
C ARG A 101 4.46 -6.73 10.12
N ILE A 102 5.10 -6.54 11.27
CA ILE A 102 6.19 -5.56 11.41
C ILE A 102 7.30 -5.89 10.41
N GLY A 103 7.77 -4.88 9.70
CA GLY A 103 8.75 -5.02 8.61
C GLY A 103 8.16 -5.42 7.25
N GLY A 104 6.85 -5.67 7.17
CA GLY A 104 6.14 -5.87 5.91
C GLY A 104 6.15 -4.62 5.04
N ARG A 105 6.14 -4.80 3.72
CA ARG A 105 5.99 -3.71 2.76
C ARG A 105 4.51 -3.50 2.45
N ILE A 106 4.11 -2.25 2.28
CA ILE A 106 2.79 -1.85 1.80
C ILE A 106 2.95 -0.87 0.65
N ASP A 107 2.07 -0.98 -0.32
CA ASP A 107 2.02 -0.02 -1.43
C ASP A 107 1.38 1.29 -0.96
N VAL A 108 1.87 2.40 -1.51
CA VAL A 108 1.40 3.74 -1.16
C VAL A 108 1.13 4.53 -2.44
N THR A 109 0.13 5.40 -2.37
CA THR A 109 -0.16 6.38 -3.42
C THR A 109 0.29 7.74 -2.94
N VAL A 110 1.12 8.40 -3.74
CA VAL A 110 1.63 9.75 -3.45
C VAL A 110 1.00 10.74 -4.42
N SER A 111 0.35 11.76 -3.88
CA SER A 111 -0.33 12.80 -4.64
C SER A 111 0.19 14.17 -4.24
N SER A 112 0.32 15.08 -5.21
CA SER A 112 0.60 16.49 -4.92
C SER A 112 -0.49 17.06 -4.02
N ALA A 113 -0.11 17.69 -2.91
CA ALA A 113 -1.05 18.40 -2.04
C ALA A 113 -1.30 19.85 -2.48
N SER A 114 -0.48 20.35 -3.42
CA SER A 114 -0.58 21.72 -3.95
C SER A 114 -0.48 21.71 -5.48
N ASN A 115 0.44 22.48 -6.06
CA ASN A 115 0.47 22.80 -7.49
C ASN A 115 1.71 22.25 -8.23
N ALA A 116 2.35 21.22 -7.72
CA ALA A 116 3.36 20.47 -8.46
C ALA A 116 2.78 19.93 -9.78
N LYS A 117 3.51 20.17 -10.88
CA LYS A 117 3.17 19.68 -12.23
C LYS A 117 3.43 18.18 -12.38
N SER A 118 4.43 17.65 -11.68
CA SER A 118 4.80 16.24 -11.70
C SER A 118 5.69 15.90 -10.50
N LEU A 119 5.46 14.72 -9.93
CA LEU A 119 6.32 14.12 -8.89
C LEU A 119 7.38 13.17 -9.46
N PHE A 120 7.40 12.99 -10.79
CA PHE A 120 8.31 12.06 -11.45
C PHE A 120 9.78 12.47 -11.25
N GLY A 121 10.64 11.48 -11.00
CA GLY A 121 12.06 11.69 -10.73
C GLY A 121 12.38 12.22 -9.33
N GLY A 122 11.36 12.55 -8.53
CA GLY A 122 11.53 12.97 -7.14
C GLY A 122 11.66 11.80 -6.17
N THR A 123 12.18 12.08 -4.98
CA THR A 123 12.27 11.13 -3.87
C THR A 123 11.37 11.57 -2.72
N LEU A 124 10.49 10.68 -2.27
CA LEU A 124 9.69 10.89 -1.06
C LEU A 124 10.57 10.74 0.18
N LEU A 125 10.57 11.77 1.03
CA LEU A 125 11.24 11.70 2.32
C LEU A 125 10.44 10.82 3.30
N PRO A 126 11.10 10.20 4.30
CA PRO A 126 10.43 9.38 5.31
C PRO A 126 9.21 10.07 5.91
N THR A 127 8.03 9.50 5.64
CA THR A 127 6.74 10.11 5.97
C THR A 127 6.04 9.26 7.02
N ALA A 128 5.58 9.90 8.09
CA ALA A 128 4.80 9.21 9.11
C ALA A 128 3.37 9.03 8.60
N MET A 129 2.86 7.81 8.70
CA MET A 129 1.51 7.44 8.29
C MET A 129 0.65 7.19 9.53
N LYS A 130 -0.61 7.61 9.50
CA LYS A 130 -1.59 7.44 10.59
C LYS A 130 -2.90 6.86 10.07
N GLY A 131 -3.54 6.05 10.90
CA GLY A 131 -4.87 5.45 10.70
C GLY A 131 -5.23 4.59 11.90
#